data_AF-A0A1G5IFW8-F1
#
_entry.id   AF-A0A1G5IFW8-F1
#
_cell.length_a   1.000
_cell.length_b   1.000
_cell.length_c   1.000
_cell.angle_alpha   90.00
_cell.angle_beta   90.00
_cell.angle_gamma   90.00
#
_symmetry.space_group_name_H-M   'P 1'
#
loop_
_entity.id
_entity.type
_entity.pdbx_description
1 polymer ?
#
loop_
_entity_poly.entity_id
_entity_poly.type
_entity_poly.pdbx_seq_one_letter_code
_entity_poly.pdbx_strand_id
1 'polypeptide(L)'
;MKNKNDLLQRAIILTCLSDRCAQERSVIGGISRSLAERKQQRTAICNWLDRMGYLEKCTETEKAAFHKEVEKKSDLEVLQMQINYECIEPILWTTGLLDKLSNYNGFRVNRKLIEELNDAQLSKLTQIAERRFYSFEWMAGEDNWDEVELVC
;
A
#
# COMPACT_ATOMS: atom_id res chain seq x y z
N MET A 1 -11.54 -0.83 -18.82
CA MET A 1 -11.76 -1.49 -17.51
C MET A 1 -10.93 -2.76 -17.40
N LYS A 2 -10.09 -2.86 -16.36
CA LYS A 2 -9.19 -4.01 -16.15
C LYS A 2 -9.95 -5.31 -15.88
N ASN A 3 -9.36 -6.43 -16.25
CA ASN A 3 -9.98 -7.74 -16.00
C ASN A 3 -9.77 -8.18 -14.54
N LYS A 4 -10.57 -9.16 -14.08
CA LYS A 4 -10.55 -9.63 -12.69
C LYS A 4 -9.17 -10.16 -12.24
N ASN A 5 -8.43 -10.82 -13.13
CA ASN A 5 -7.11 -11.34 -12.80
C ASN A 5 -6.10 -10.20 -12.60
N ASP A 6 -6.15 -9.17 -13.45
CA ASP A 6 -5.29 -7.98 -13.31
C ASP A 6 -5.56 -7.27 -11.98
N LEU A 7 -6.85 -7.11 -11.62
CA LEU A 7 -7.26 -6.51 -10.34
C LEU A 7 -6.74 -7.30 -9.15
N LEU A 8 -6.92 -8.63 -9.16
CA LEU A 8 -6.46 -9.50 -8.07
C LEU A 8 -4.93 -9.51 -7.95
N GLN A 9 -4.22 -9.59 -9.06
CA GLN A 9 -2.76 -9.51 -9.08
C GLN A 9 -2.27 -8.20 -8.48
N ARG A 10 -2.88 -7.07 -8.89
CA ARG A 10 -2.49 -5.76 -8.38
C ARG A 10 -2.76 -5.61 -6.88
N ALA A 11 -3.90 -6.10 -6.41
CA ALA A 11 -4.25 -6.12 -4.98
C ALA A 11 -3.25 -6.94 -4.15
N ILE A 12 -2.86 -8.12 -4.64
CA ILE A 12 -1.86 -8.96 -3.97
C ILE A 12 -0.53 -8.22 -3.84
N ILE A 13 -0.03 -7.63 -4.93
CA ILE A 13 1.25 -6.92 -4.90
C ILE A 13 1.20 -5.72 -3.94
N LEU A 14 0.12 -4.93 -3.96
CA LEU A 14 -0.05 -3.80 -3.03
C LEU A 14 -0.15 -4.26 -1.57
N THR A 15 -0.76 -5.41 -1.29
CA THR A 15 -0.82 -5.99 0.05
C THR A 15 0.59 -6.32 0.52
N CYS A 16 1.35 -7.04 -0.32
CA CYS A 16 2.71 -7.42 0.01
C CYS A 16 3.63 -6.21 0.18
N LEU A 17 3.43 -5.13 -0.58
CA LEU A 17 4.16 -3.87 -0.41
C LEU A 17 3.84 -3.21 0.94
N SER A 18 2.56 -3.15 1.32
CA SER A 18 2.14 -2.63 2.63
C SER A 18 2.72 -3.46 3.78
N ASP A 19 2.70 -4.79 3.67
CA ASP A 19 3.29 -5.72 4.64
C ASP A 19 4.82 -5.58 4.70
N ARG A 20 5.47 -5.39 3.54
CA ARG A 20 6.90 -5.11 3.46
C ARG A 20 7.23 -3.82 4.21
N CYS A 21 6.46 -2.74 4.03
CA CYS A 21 6.69 -1.50 4.76
C CYS A 21 6.52 -1.69 6.28
N ALA A 22 5.53 -2.48 6.71
CA ALA A 22 5.31 -2.75 8.13
C ALA A 22 6.55 -3.38 8.82
N GLN A 23 7.37 -4.13 8.07
CA GLN A 23 8.61 -4.73 8.59
C GLN A 23 9.67 -3.71 9.03
N GLU A 24 9.53 -2.43 8.71
CA GLU A 24 10.41 -1.37 9.21
C GLU A 24 10.12 -1.03 10.70
N ARG A 25 8.95 -1.42 11.23
CA ARG A 25 8.59 -1.29 12.64
C ARG A 25 9.14 -2.43 13.47
N SER A 26 9.59 -2.14 14.69
CA SER A 26 9.97 -3.18 15.66
C SER A 26 8.78 -3.83 16.37
N VAL A 27 7.57 -3.26 16.23
CA VAL A 27 6.33 -3.78 16.81
C VAL A 27 5.25 -3.76 15.73
N ILE A 28 4.65 -4.92 15.45
CA ILE A 28 3.59 -5.09 14.46
C ILE A 28 2.41 -5.78 15.15
N GLY A 29 1.24 -5.13 15.17
CA GLY A 29 0.06 -5.70 15.84
C GLY A 29 0.24 -5.95 17.34
N GLY A 30 1.05 -5.14 18.02
CA GLY A 30 1.39 -5.31 19.44
C GLY A 30 2.46 -6.37 19.72
N ILE A 31 2.95 -7.07 18.70
CA ILE A 31 3.98 -8.10 18.83
C ILE A 31 5.33 -7.49 18.45
N SER A 32 6.30 -7.55 19.37
CA SER A 32 7.67 -7.15 19.07
C SER A 32 8.37 -8.22 18.23
N ARG A 33 9.08 -7.79 17.17
CA ARG A 33 9.86 -8.67 16.30
C ARG A 33 11.30 -8.17 16.18
N SER A 34 12.25 -9.10 16.31
CA SER A 34 13.67 -8.83 16.11
C SER A 34 13.97 -8.39 14.67
N LEU A 35 15.13 -7.77 14.45
CA LEU A 35 15.57 -7.42 13.10
C LEU A 35 15.74 -8.67 12.21
N ALA A 36 16.22 -9.78 12.78
CA ALA A 36 16.40 -11.03 12.05
C ALA A 36 15.06 -11.61 11.56
N GLU A 37 14.05 -11.64 12.42
CA GLU A 37 12.71 -12.12 12.05
C GLU A 37 12.06 -11.23 10.97
N ARG A 38 12.21 -9.91 11.08
CA ARG A 38 11.69 -8.97 10.07
C ARG A 38 12.39 -9.13 8.72
N LYS A 39 13.71 -9.36 8.72
CA LYS A 39 14.48 -9.70 7.51
C LYS A 39 14.03 -11.03 6.90
N GLN A 40 13.81 -12.06 7.74
CA GLN A 40 13.30 -13.34 7.28
C GLN A 40 11.91 -13.21 6.64
N GLN A 41 11.04 -12.37 7.22
CA GLN A 41 9.71 -12.09 6.67
C GLN A 41 9.78 -11.36 5.34
N ARG A 42 10.67 -10.37 5.19
CA ARG A 42 10.95 -9.75 3.88
C ARG A 42 11.31 -10.81 2.85
N THR A 43 12.29 -11.66 3.16
CA THR A 43 12.74 -12.71 2.23
C THR A 43 11.61 -13.69 1.88
N ALA A 44 10.77 -14.05 2.85
CA ALA A 44 9.62 -14.91 2.61
C ALA A 44 8.60 -14.26 1.65
N ILE A 45 8.33 -12.95 1.80
CA ILE A 45 7.46 -12.20 0.87
C ILE A 45 8.04 -12.22 -0.54
N CYS A 46 9.33 -11.87 -0.70
CA CYS A 46 9.98 -11.84 -2.01
C CYS A 46 9.96 -13.22 -2.69
N ASN A 47 10.34 -14.27 -1.97
CA ASN A 47 10.37 -15.64 -2.50
C ASN A 47 8.97 -16.13 -2.91
N TRP A 48 7.94 -15.75 -2.15
CA TRP A 48 6.57 -16.10 -2.47
C TRP A 48 6.09 -15.38 -3.74
N LEU A 49 6.34 -14.06 -3.84
CA LEU A 49 5.98 -13.27 -5.03
C LEU A 49 6.69 -13.79 -6.29
N ASP A 50 7.96 -14.14 -6.17
CA ASP A 50 8.75 -14.69 -7.27
C ASP A 50 8.18 -16.03 -7.76
N ARG A 51 7.97 -16.97 -6.82
CA ARG A 51 7.41 -18.30 -7.11
C ARG A 51 6.03 -18.23 -7.77
N MET A 52 5.23 -17.23 -7.43
CA MET A 52 3.90 -17.03 -7.99
C MET A 52 3.89 -16.22 -9.30
N GLY A 53 5.06 -15.74 -9.77
CA GLY A 53 5.19 -14.92 -10.97
C GLY A 53 4.69 -13.48 -10.81
N TYR A 54 4.49 -13.01 -9.57
CA TYR A 54 4.00 -11.65 -9.30
C TYR A 54 5.10 -10.60 -9.36
N LEU A 55 6.37 -10.96 -9.10
CA LEU A 55 7.48 -10.02 -9.23
C LEU A 55 7.63 -9.46 -10.65
N GLU A 56 7.33 -10.26 -11.68
CA GLU A 56 7.37 -9.81 -13.08
C GLU A 56 6.31 -8.74 -13.40
N LYS A 57 5.26 -8.66 -12.58
CA LYS A 57 4.15 -7.70 -12.71
C LYS A 57 4.35 -6.44 -11.87
N CYS A 58 5.39 -6.41 -11.04
CA CYS A 58 5.78 -5.22 -10.29
C CYS A 58 6.49 -4.21 -11.20
N THR A 59 6.31 -2.93 -10.91
CA THR A 59 7.14 -1.87 -11.49
C THR A 59 8.57 -1.96 -10.94
N GLU A 60 9.54 -1.33 -11.60
CA GLU A 60 10.92 -1.31 -11.10
C GLU A 60 11.04 -0.67 -9.71
N THR A 61 10.26 0.38 -9.45
CA THR A 61 10.17 1.02 -8.13
C THR A 61 9.65 0.06 -7.06
N GLU A 62 8.64 -0.76 -7.39
CA GLU A 62 8.08 -1.75 -6.47
C GLU A 62 9.05 -2.90 -6.22
N LYS A 63 9.72 -3.40 -7.26
CA LYS A 63 10.80 -4.39 -7.12
C LYS A 63 11.90 -3.87 -6.21
N ALA A 64 12.33 -2.62 -6.39
CA ALA A 64 13.32 -2.00 -5.53
C ALA A 64 12.85 -1.91 -4.06
N ALA A 65 11.58 -1.58 -3.83
CA ALA A 65 11.01 -1.53 -2.48
C ALA A 65 11.01 -2.90 -1.77
N PHE A 66 10.70 -3.99 -2.50
CA PHE A 66 10.76 -5.34 -1.95
C PHE A 66 12.19 -5.75 -1.55
N HIS A 67 13.16 -5.45 -2.40
CA HIS A 67 14.56 -5.86 -2.20
C HIS A 67 15.33 -4.96 -1.24
N LYS A 68 14.85 -3.75 -0.97
CA LYS A 68 15.46 -2.85 0.02
C LYS A 68 15.62 -3.58 1.35
N GLU A 69 16.79 -3.41 1.98
CA GLU A 69 17.04 -3.98 3.30
C GLU A 69 16.08 -3.42 4.36
N VAL A 70 15.78 -4.22 5.38
CA VAL A 70 14.96 -3.77 6.50
C VAL A 70 15.79 -2.85 7.37
N GLU A 71 15.33 -1.62 7.54
CA GLU A 71 15.90 -0.63 8.43
C GLU A 71 15.01 -0.49 9.69
N LYS A 72 15.42 0.38 10.61
CA LYS A 72 14.55 0.79 11.72
C LYS A 72 14.04 2.18 11.38
N LYS A 73 12.74 2.33 11.23
CA LYS A 73 12.06 3.61 10.98
C LYS A 73 11.08 3.93 12.08
N SER A 74 10.76 5.21 12.25
CA SER A 74 9.68 5.64 13.14
C SER A 74 8.32 5.18 12.58
N ASP A 75 7.33 5.04 13.46
CA ASP A 75 5.96 4.67 13.03
C ASP A 75 5.40 5.63 11.98
N LEU A 76 5.77 6.91 12.08
CA LEU A 76 5.37 7.96 11.16
C LEU A 76 5.95 7.76 9.76
N GLU A 77 7.24 7.44 9.67
CA GLU A 77 7.90 7.13 8.40
C GLU A 77 7.30 5.87 7.77
N VAL A 78 7.03 4.84 8.57
CA VAL A 78 6.41 3.61 8.05
C VAL A 78 5.00 3.87 7.56
N LEU A 79 4.20 4.65 8.30
CA LEU A 79 2.87 5.05 7.85
C LEU A 79 2.96 5.79 6.50
N GLN A 80 3.91 6.71 6.35
CA GLN A 80 4.12 7.44 5.10
C GLN A 80 4.48 6.50 3.93
N MET A 81 5.26 5.46 4.19
CA MET A 81 5.56 4.43 3.20
C MET A 81 4.31 3.62 2.82
N GLN A 82 3.48 3.24 3.79
CA GLN A 82 2.26 2.46 3.57
C GLN A 82 1.18 3.26 2.81
N ILE A 83 1.09 4.57 3.03
CA ILE A 83 0.15 5.45 2.32
C ILE A 83 0.33 5.37 0.79
N ASN A 84 1.56 5.19 0.31
CA ASN A 84 1.80 5.02 -1.13
C ASN A 84 1.13 3.78 -1.73
N TYR A 85 0.70 2.84 -0.89
CA TYR A 85 0.05 1.59 -1.28
C TYR A 85 -1.42 1.49 -0.81
N GLU A 86 -2.00 2.59 -0.29
CA GLU A 86 -3.44 2.72 0.05
C GLU A 86 -4.38 2.67 -1.17
N CYS A 87 -3.80 2.54 -2.37
CA CYS A 87 -4.49 2.17 -3.61
C CYS A 87 -5.23 0.83 -3.54
N ILE A 88 -4.92 0.00 -2.55
CA ILE A 88 -5.47 -1.35 -2.43
C ILE A 88 -6.97 -1.39 -2.19
N GLU A 89 -7.50 -0.44 -1.42
CA GLU A 89 -8.89 -0.49 -0.95
C GLU A 89 -9.91 -0.33 -2.10
N PRO A 90 -9.76 0.63 -3.03
CA PRO A 90 -10.57 0.68 -4.26
C PRO A 90 -10.56 -0.63 -5.06
N ILE A 91 -9.41 -1.30 -5.16
CA ILE A 91 -9.25 -2.53 -5.94
C ILE A 91 -9.93 -3.71 -5.24
N LEU A 92 -9.82 -3.81 -3.91
CA LEU A 92 -10.51 -4.85 -3.15
C LEU A 92 -12.04 -4.66 -3.18
N TRP A 93 -12.51 -3.41 -3.19
CA TRP A 93 -13.93 -3.12 -3.33
C TRP A 93 -14.48 -3.52 -4.70
N THR A 94 -13.79 -3.20 -5.81
CA THR A 94 -14.26 -3.58 -7.16
C THR A 94 -14.23 -5.09 -7.40
N THR A 95 -13.38 -5.83 -6.69
CA THR A 95 -13.36 -7.30 -6.74
C THR A 95 -14.43 -7.96 -5.85
N GLY A 96 -15.18 -7.18 -5.06
CA GLY A 96 -16.17 -7.67 -4.11
C GLY A 96 -15.57 -8.30 -2.85
N LEU A 97 -14.28 -8.10 -2.59
CA LEU A 97 -13.61 -8.54 -1.36
C LEU A 97 -13.81 -7.56 -0.20
N LEU A 98 -14.26 -6.33 -0.51
CA LEU A 98 -14.76 -5.36 0.45
C LEU A 98 -16.18 -4.92 0.09
N ASP A 99 -17.08 -4.95 1.06
CA ASP A 99 -18.49 -4.57 0.86
C ASP A 99 -18.67 -3.05 0.73
N LYS A 100 -17.74 -2.26 1.28
CA LYS A 100 -17.76 -0.81 1.26
C LYS A 100 -16.36 -0.24 1.35
N LEU A 101 -16.15 0.90 0.70
CA LEU A 101 -14.97 1.73 0.92
C LEU A 101 -15.06 2.43 2.27
N SER A 102 -13.92 2.61 2.94
CA SER A 102 -13.83 3.41 4.15
C SER A 102 -14.25 4.83 3.87
N ASN A 103 -15.33 5.27 4.53
CA ASN A 103 -15.76 6.66 4.51
C ASN A 103 -14.68 7.53 5.14
N TYR A 104 -14.39 8.68 4.53
CA TYR A 104 -13.55 9.69 5.15
C TYR A 104 -14.20 10.28 6.41
N ASN A 105 -15.54 10.31 6.49
CA ASN A 105 -16.25 10.68 7.72
C ASN A 105 -16.00 9.63 8.81
N GLY A 106 -15.22 10.02 9.81
CA GLY A 106 -14.75 9.14 10.89
C GLY A 106 -13.33 8.60 10.70
N PHE A 107 -12.66 8.94 9.59
CA PHE A 107 -11.25 8.61 9.39
C PHE A 107 -10.40 9.30 10.46
N ARG A 108 -9.61 8.51 11.20
CA ARG A 108 -8.77 9.01 12.27
C ARG A 108 -7.30 8.94 11.89
N VAL A 109 -6.66 10.09 11.74
CA VAL A 109 -5.20 10.16 11.59
C VAL A 109 -4.59 10.42 12.97
N ASN A 110 -3.80 9.48 13.48
CA ASN A 110 -3.25 9.55 14.84
C ASN A 110 -4.33 9.77 15.92
N ARG A 111 -5.44 9.03 15.82
CA ARG A 111 -6.61 9.09 16.73
C ARG A 111 -7.44 10.38 16.66
N LYS A 112 -7.08 11.34 15.80
CA LYS A 112 -7.82 12.60 15.59
C LYS A 112 -8.77 12.53 14.39
N LEU A 113 -9.95 13.14 14.51
CA LEU A 113 -10.88 13.32 13.38
C LEU A 113 -10.30 14.28 12.34
N ILE A 114 -10.83 14.25 11.11
CA ILE A 114 -10.40 15.12 10.00
C ILE A 114 -10.44 16.60 10.40
N GLU A 115 -11.50 17.03 11.07
CA GLU A 115 -11.68 18.41 11.57
C GLU A 115 -10.66 18.82 12.65
N GLU A 116 -9.96 17.86 13.25
CA GLU A 116 -8.95 18.06 14.29
C GLU A 116 -7.50 17.98 13.74
N LEU A 117 -7.35 17.80 12.43
CA LEU A 117 -6.05 17.66 11.76
C LEU A 117 -5.43 19.04 11.49
N ASN A 118 -4.12 19.14 11.71
CA ASN A 118 -3.35 20.29 11.24
C ASN A 118 -2.99 20.15 9.75
N ASP A 119 -2.45 21.22 9.15
CA ASP A 119 -2.12 21.25 7.72
C ASP A 119 -1.19 20.10 7.27
N ALA A 120 -0.21 19.74 8.10
CA ALA A 120 0.68 18.61 7.80
C ALA A 120 -0.05 17.26 7.82
N GLN A 121 -1.08 17.12 8.65
CA GLN A 121 -1.94 15.93 8.71
C GLN A 121 -2.99 15.94 7.59
N LEU A 122 -3.54 17.10 7.23
CA LEU A 122 -4.43 17.28 6.07
C LEU A 122 -3.72 16.96 4.76
N SER A 123 -2.47 17.40 4.58
CA SER A 123 -1.65 17.06 3.42
C SER A 123 -1.50 15.54 3.24
N LYS A 124 -1.44 14.76 4.32
CA LYS A 124 -1.42 13.30 4.25
C LYS A 124 -2.75 12.72 3.80
N LEU A 125 -3.87 13.31 4.22
CA LEU A 125 -5.19 12.90 3.76
C LEU A 125 -5.36 13.16 2.26
N THR A 126 -4.87 14.30 1.77
CA THR A 126 -4.83 14.60 0.32
C THR A 126 -4.04 13.52 -0.44
N GLN A 127 -2.85 13.15 0.04
CA GLN A 127 -2.07 12.08 -0.58
C GLN A 127 -2.82 10.73 -0.59
N ILE A 128 -3.51 10.37 0.49
CA ILE A 128 -4.35 9.16 0.52
C ILE A 128 -5.47 9.24 -0.53
N ALA A 129 -6.13 10.39 -0.63
CA ALA A 129 -7.22 10.60 -1.59
C ALA A 129 -6.72 10.50 -3.04
N GLU A 130 -5.58 11.12 -3.35
CA GLU A 130 -4.92 11.02 -4.66
C GLU A 130 -4.54 9.57 -5.00
N ARG A 131 -4.01 8.82 -4.04
CA ARG A 131 -3.68 7.39 -4.23
C ARG A 131 -4.92 6.53 -4.48
N ARG A 132 -6.03 6.81 -3.80
CA ARG A 132 -7.29 6.12 -4.11
C ARG A 132 -7.81 6.50 -5.50
N PHE A 133 -7.73 7.78 -5.87
CA PHE A 133 -8.12 8.26 -7.19
C PHE A 133 -7.31 7.60 -8.32
N TYR A 134 -5.99 7.50 -8.14
CA TYR A 134 -5.09 6.77 -9.04
C TYR A 134 -5.60 5.37 -9.39
N SER A 135 -6.11 4.66 -8.38
CA SER A 135 -6.61 3.30 -8.56
C SER A 135 -7.87 3.28 -9.41
N PHE A 136 -8.76 4.28 -9.25
CA PHE A 136 -9.94 4.40 -10.09
C PHE A 136 -9.58 4.70 -11.55
N GLU A 137 -8.65 5.63 -11.78
CA GLU A 137 -8.15 5.96 -13.12
C GLU A 137 -7.55 4.72 -13.79
N TRP A 138 -6.64 4.02 -13.11
CA TRP A 138 -6.05 2.77 -13.61
C TRP A 138 -7.11 1.71 -13.94
N MET A 139 -8.07 1.50 -13.03
CA MET A 139 -9.12 0.49 -13.21
C MET A 139 -10.01 0.80 -14.40
N ALA A 140 -10.30 2.08 -14.64
CA ALA A 140 -11.17 2.54 -15.73
C ALA A 140 -10.44 2.59 -17.08
N GLY A 141 -9.17 3.01 -17.06
CA GLY A 141 -8.35 3.27 -18.24
C GLY A 141 -7.71 2.03 -18.89
N GLU A 142 -6.92 2.31 -19.93
CA GLU A 142 -6.15 1.31 -20.68
C GLU A 142 -4.69 1.25 -20.23
N ASP A 143 -4.17 2.33 -19.63
CA ASP A 143 -2.77 2.52 -19.22
C ASP A 143 -2.22 1.43 -18.29
N ASN A 144 -0.92 1.18 -18.37
CA ASN A 144 -0.24 0.33 -17.40
C ASN A 144 -0.21 0.97 -16.01
N TRP A 145 0.05 0.15 -14.98
CA TRP A 145 0.00 0.62 -13.59
C TRP A 145 0.93 1.79 -13.32
N ASP A 146 2.05 1.94 -14.03
CA ASP A 146 3.05 3.00 -13.89
C ASP A 146 2.91 4.14 -14.90
N GLU A 147 1.94 4.04 -15.82
CA GLU A 147 1.69 5.04 -16.87
C GLU A 147 0.55 6.00 -16.51
N VAL A 148 -0.16 5.75 -15.41
CA VAL A 148 -1.27 6.61 -14.97
C VAL A 148 -0.71 7.95 -14.49
N GLU A 149 -1.02 9.02 -15.23
CA GLU A 149 -0.67 10.38 -14.84
C GLU A 149 -1.63 10.88 -13.75
N LEU A 150 -1.09 11.29 -12.60
CA LEU A 150 -1.86 12.03 -11.60
C LEU A 150 -2.03 13.47 -12.09
N VAL A 151 -3.26 13.85 -12.46
CA VAL A 151 -3.60 15.21 -12.96
C VAL A 151 -3.92 16.19 -11.82
N CYS A 152 -3.65 15.84 -10.56
CA CYS A 152 -4.07 16.61 -9.38
C CYS A 152 -2.95 17.53 -8.87
#